data_AF-R6HQ05-F1
#
_entry.id   AF-R6HQ05-F1
#
_cell.length_a   1.000
_cell.length_b   1.000
_cell.length_c   1.000
_cell.angle_alpha   90.00
_cell.angle_beta   90.00
_cell.angle_gamma   90.00
#
_symmetry.space_group_name_H-M   'P 1'
#
loop_
_entity.id
_entity.type
_entity.pdbx_description
1 polymer ?
#
loop_
_entity_poly.entity_id
_entity_poly.type
_entity_poly.pdbx_seq_one_letter_code
_entity_poly.pdbx_strand_id
1 'polypeptide(L)'
;MDYINELLLQKRYDEVFSCIYSLIEEKKATKELYPILFKLAKIGYHFQVYDILTNLSIPGKMEKRIIENEIKNEQKYMLLNDYQKEIYDDAIWRISEEIKNKAYITAYMYASYAYSITGMPEMLYYKGKALFKMKDNFNARNVFLEYIKVGSERVNKAYIFLHSISIKVHSKTMANYYKKEMDKLEYLYQSNFDYKDIEYHLRFYKKEY
;
A
#
# COMPACT_ATOMS: atom_id res chain seq x y z
N MET A 1 14.10 17.22 -10.39
CA MET A 1 12.81 16.62 -9.96
C MET A 1 11.79 17.67 -9.54
N ASP A 2 12.22 18.79 -8.93
CA ASP A 2 11.32 19.87 -8.48
C ASP A 2 10.42 20.42 -9.60
N TYR A 3 10.97 20.64 -10.79
CA TYR A 3 10.19 21.07 -11.96
C TYR A 3 9.06 20.08 -12.34
N ILE A 4 9.32 18.77 -12.32
CA ILE A 4 8.29 17.75 -12.61
C ILE A 4 7.20 17.76 -11.52
N ASN A 5 7.59 17.96 -10.25
CA ASN A 5 6.62 18.09 -9.17
C ASN A 5 5.75 19.36 -9.31
N GLU A 6 6.33 20.47 -9.77
CA GLU A 6 5.57 21.69 -10.06
C GLU A 6 4.55 21.46 -11.18
N LEU A 7 4.96 20.82 -12.29
CA LEU A 7 4.06 20.47 -13.38
C LEU A 7 2.94 19.52 -12.94
N LEU A 8 3.23 18.56 -12.05
CA LEU A 8 2.23 17.68 -11.44
C LEU A 8 1.19 18.47 -10.64
N LEU A 9 1.62 19.46 -9.84
CA LEU A 9 0.72 20.33 -9.08
C LEU A 9 -0.17 21.18 -9.99
N GLN A 10 0.38 21.62 -11.13
CA GLN A 10 -0.34 22.34 -12.18
C GLN A 10 -1.21 21.44 -13.07
N LYS A 11 -1.22 20.11 -12.84
CA LYS A 11 -1.93 19.11 -13.65
C LYS A 11 -1.52 19.10 -15.14
N ARG A 12 -0.29 19.52 -15.45
CA ARG A 12 0.27 19.56 -16.82
C ARG A 12 0.86 18.19 -17.18
N TYR A 13 0.01 17.17 -17.26
CA TYR A 13 0.44 15.77 -17.31
C TYR A 13 1.22 15.40 -18.58
N ASP A 14 0.87 15.97 -19.74
CA ASP A 14 1.61 15.71 -20.99
C ASP A 14 3.05 16.20 -20.91
N GLU A 15 3.28 17.32 -20.24
CA GLU A 15 4.61 17.86 -19.99
C GLU A 15 5.37 17.06 -18.94
N VAL A 16 4.68 16.58 -17.90
CA VAL A 16 5.25 15.62 -16.93
C VAL A 16 5.78 14.39 -17.66
N PHE A 17 4.99 13.79 -18.54
CA PHE A 17 5.42 12.62 -19.32
C PHE A 17 6.57 12.97 -20.25
N SER A 18 6.51 14.11 -20.94
CA SER A 18 7.59 14.57 -21.82
C SER A 18 8.92 14.71 -21.07
N CYS A 19 8.90 15.30 -19.88
CA CYS A 19 10.09 15.40 -19.03
C CYS A 19 10.58 14.02 -18.56
N ILE A 20 9.68 13.10 -18.20
CA ILE A 20 10.05 11.75 -17.78
C ILE A 20 10.72 10.98 -18.93
N TYR A 21 10.15 11.02 -20.13
CA TYR A 21 10.73 10.35 -21.30
C TYR A 21 12.10 10.92 -21.66
N SER A 22 12.27 12.25 -21.66
CA SER A 22 13.59 12.89 -21.85
C SER A 22 14.62 12.43 -20.82
N LEU A 23 14.24 12.34 -19.53
CA LEU A 23 15.14 11.82 -18.49
C LEU A 23 15.57 10.36 -18.74
N ILE A 24 14.65 9.53 -19.26
CA ILE A 24 14.94 8.12 -19.57
C ILE A 24 15.85 8.02 -20.79
N GLU A 25 15.53 8.73 -21.87
CA GLU A 25 16.32 8.77 -23.11
C GLU A 25 17.76 9.26 -22.85
N GLU A 26 17.90 10.31 -22.04
CA GLU A 26 19.20 10.87 -21.64
C GLU A 26 19.94 10.02 -20.60
N LYS A 27 19.36 8.90 -20.15
CA LYS A 27 19.89 8.03 -19.07
C LYS A 27 20.15 8.78 -17.75
N LYS A 28 19.36 9.82 -17.50
CA LYS A 28 19.39 10.64 -16.27
C LYS A 28 18.29 10.26 -15.28
N ALA A 29 17.45 9.29 -15.61
CA ALA A 29 16.43 8.77 -14.70
C ALA A 29 17.07 8.20 -13.42
N THR A 30 16.55 8.60 -12.27
CA THR A 30 16.99 8.13 -10.94
C THR A 30 15.82 7.48 -10.20
N LYS A 31 16.12 6.85 -9.05
CA LYS A 31 15.09 6.29 -8.14
C LYS A 31 14.01 7.30 -7.74
N GLU A 32 14.31 8.59 -7.93
CA GLU A 32 13.38 9.65 -7.61
C GLU A 32 12.14 9.69 -8.48
N LEU A 33 12.14 8.98 -9.62
CA LEU A 33 10.95 8.84 -10.46
C LEU A 33 9.86 7.99 -9.83
N TYR A 34 10.18 6.99 -9.00
CA TYR A 34 9.17 6.05 -8.51
C TYR A 34 7.98 6.71 -7.77
N PRO A 35 8.18 7.69 -6.86
CA PRO A 35 7.06 8.41 -6.27
C PRO A 35 6.19 9.16 -7.28
N ILE A 36 6.80 9.73 -8.32
CA ILE A 36 6.09 10.44 -9.39
C ILE A 36 5.24 9.46 -10.18
N LEU A 37 5.84 8.33 -10.59
CA LEU A 37 5.14 7.25 -11.29
C LEU A 37 4.01 6.66 -10.44
N PHE A 38 4.21 6.53 -9.13
CA PHE A 38 3.19 6.06 -8.23
C PHE A 38 2.00 7.04 -8.14
N LYS A 39 2.27 8.36 -8.06
CA LYS A 39 1.21 9.38 -8.11
C LYS A 39 0.45 9.35 -9.44
N LEU A 40 1.15 9.23 -10.56
CA LEU A 40 0.57 9.15 -11.89
C LEU A 40 -0.31 7.90 -12.07
N ALA A 41 0.12 6.74 -11.53
CA ALA A 41 -0.69 5.54 -11.51
C ALA A 41 -1.99 5.79 -10.72
N LYS A 42 -1.91 6.37 -9.52
CA LYS A 42 -3.09 6.64 -8.68
C LYS A 42 -4.14 7.57 -9.28
N ILE A 43 -3.76 8.43 -10.22
CA ILE A 43 -4.69 9.33 -10.91
C ILE A 43 -5.15 8.77 -12.27
N GLY A 44 -4.81 7.52 -12.60
CA GLY A 44 -5.37 6.79 -13.73
C GLY A 44 -4.45 6.61 -14.95
N TYR A 45 -3.20 7.08 -14.93
CA TYR A 45 -2.25 6.93 -16.06
C TYR A 45 -1.58 5.55 -16.09
N HIS A 46 -2.37 4.49 -15.93
CA HIS A 46 -1.89 3.12 -15.75
C HIS A 46 -1.04 2.63 -16.93
N PHE A 47 -1.48 2.89 -18.17
CA PHE A 47 -0.78 2.41 -19.36
C PHE A 47 0.59 3.08 -19.53
N GLN A 48 0.64 4.41 -19.49
CA GLN A 48 1.87 5.18 -19.61
C GLN A 48 2.86 4.82 -18.49
N VAL A 49 2.38 4.70 -17.25
CA VAL A 49 3.24 4.33 -16.12
C VAL A 49 3.77 2.89 -16.28
N TYR A 50 2.94 1.94 -16.74
CA TYR A 50 3.38 0.56 -16.97
C TYR A 50 4.46 0.47 -18.05
N ASP A 51 4.29 1.19 -19.16
CA ASP A 51 5.27 1.28 -20.24
C ASP A 51 6.60 1.86 -19.73
N ILE A 52 6.54 2.99 -19.02
CA ILE A 52 7.70 3.62 -18.39
C ILE A 52 8.42 2.64 -17.45
N LEU A 53 7.69 1.98 -16.55
CA LEU A 53 8.28 1.03 -15.60
C LEU A 53 8.94 -0.16 -16.30
N THR A 54 8.36 -0.65 -17.40
CA THR A 54 8.91 -1.79 -18.16
C THR A 54 10.26 -1.44 -18.78
N ASN A 55 10.41 -0.20 -19.26
CA ASN A 55 11.63 0.29 -19.91
C ASN A 55 12.65 0.91 -18.93
N LEU A 56 12.29 1.12 -17.67
CA LEU A 56 13.16 1.72 -16.67
C LEU A 56 14.28 0.76 -16.20
N SER A 57 15.52 1.20 -16.38
CA SER A 57 16.73 0.47 -15.96
C SER A 57 17.38 1.09 -14.70
N ILE A 58 16.59 1.33 -13.66
CA ILE A 58 17.10 1.88 -12.37
C ILE A 58 16.85 0.93 -11.18
N PRO A 59 17.69 0.97 -10.14
CA PRO A 59 17.46 0.18 -8.92
C PRO A 59 16.14 0.54 -8.23
N GLY A 60 15.33 -0.45 -7.85
CA GLY A 60 14.06 -0.23 -7.13
C GLY A 60 13.05 -1.37 -7.30
N LYS A 61 13.49 -2.61 -7.10
CA LYS A 61 12.68 -3.82 -7.37
C LYS A 61 11.36 -3.84 -6.59
N MET A 62 11.36 -3.33 -5.36
CA MET A 62 10.17 -3.30 -4.51
C MET A 62 9.21 -2.19 -4.94
N GLU A 63 9.73 -0.99 -5.20
CA GLU A 63 9.00 0.20 -5.62
C GLU A 63 8.32 -0.04 -6.96
N LYS A 64 9.06 -0.55 -7.95
CA LYS A 64 8.52 -0.97 -9.24
C LYS A 64 7.39 -1.97 -9.06
N ARG A 65 7.60 -3.01 -8.25
CA ARG A 65 6.58 -4.03 -7.97
C ARG A 65 5.32 -3.43 -7.35
N ILE A 66 5.46 -2.51 -6.38
CA ILE A 66 4.32 -1.85 -5.74
C ILE A 66 3.47 -1.10 -6.77
N ILE A 67 4.10 -0.32 -7.65
CA ILE A 67 3.39 0.46 -8.66
C ILE A 67 2.73 -0.46 -9.71
N GLU A 68 3.44 -1.50 -10.17
CA GLU A 68 2.89 -2.49 -11.10
C GLU A 68 1.67 -3.21 -10.52
N ASN A 69 1.70 -3.56 -9.24
CA ASN A 69 0.59 -4.24 -8.57
C ASN A 69 -0.57 -3.29 -8.31
N GLU A 70 -0.31 -2.00 -8.10
CA GLU A 70 -1.36 -0.99 -8.04
C GLU A 70 -2.13 -0.93 -9.36
N ILE A 71 -1.42 -0.87 -10.48
CA ILE A 71 -2.01 -0.90 -11.82
C ILE A 71 -2.80 -2.19 -12.05
N LYS A 72 -2.24 -3.35 -11.66
CA LYS A 72 -2.93 -4.64 -11.78
C LYS A 72 -4.18 -4.74 -10.91
N ASN A 73 -4.19 -4.11 -9.73
CA ASN A 73 -5.36 -4.09 -8.87
C ASN A 73 -6.50 -3.29 -9.48
N GLU A 74 -6.19 -2.15 -10.09
CA GLU A 74 -7.20 -1.40 -10.84
C GLU A 74 -7.74 -2.22 -12.01
N GLN A 75 -6.84 -2.79 -12.82
CA GLN A 75 -7.25 -3.64 -13.96
C GLN A 75 -8.12 -4.80 -13.49
N LYS A 76 -7.79 -5.41 -12.35
CA LYS A 76 -8.60 -6.45 -11.73
C LYS A 76 -9.98 -5.92 -11.34
N TYR A 77 -10.07 -4.75 -10.70
CA TYR A 77 -11.36 -4.13 -10.37
C TYR A 77 -12.21 -3.87 -11.62
N MET A 78 -11.61 -3.36 -12.70
CA MET A 78 -12.31 -3.12 -13.96
C MET A 78 -12.89 -4.40 -14.57
N LEU A 79 -12.20 -5.53 -14.42
CA LEU A 79 -12.62 -6.86 -14.89
C LEU A 79 -13.69 -7.54 -14.00
N LEU A 80 -13.97 -7.01 -12.81
CA LEU A 80 -15.07 -7.50 -11.98
C LEU A 80 -16.42 -7.20 -12.65
N ASN A 81 -17.38 -8.12 -12.51
CA ASN A 81 -18.76 -7.86 -12.90
C ASN A 81 -19.45 -6.93 -11.88
N ASP A 82 -20.64 -6.42 -12.24
CA ASP A 82 -21.34 -5.41 -11.44
C ASP A 82 -21.65 -5.89 -10.01
N TYR A 83 -22.04 -7.16 -9.85
CA TYR A 83 -22.28 -7.76 -8.54
C TYR A 83 -21.00 -7.84 -7.68
N GLN A 84 -19.88 -8.21 -8.29
CA GLN A 84 -18.58 -8.26 -7.60
C GLN A 84 -18.10 -6.86 -7.21
N LYS A 85 -18.33 -5.84 -8.05
CA LYS A 85 -18.02 -4.44 -7.74
C LYS A 85 -18.87 -3.93 -6.59
N GLU A 86 -20.18 -4.18 -6.63
CA GLU A 86 -21.11 -3.83 -5.54
C GLU A 86 -20.65 -4.42 -4.20
N ILE A 87 -20.29 -5.71 -4.16
CA ILE A 87 -19.77 -6.36 -2.95
C ILE A 87 -18.47 -5.71 -2.47
N TYR A 88 -17.53 -5.43 -3.37
CA TYR A 88 -16.26 -4.82 -3.00
C TYR A 88 -16.47 -3.42 -2.42
N ASP A 89 -17.25 -2.58 -3.10
CA ASP A 89 -17.50 -1.19 -2.72
C ASP A 89 -18.28 -1.10 -1.40
N ASP A 90 -19.32 -1.93 -1.21
CA ASP A 90 -20.07 -2.04 0.05
C ASP A 90 -19.14 -2.53 1.18
N ALA A 91 -18.31 -3.54 0.93
CA ALA A 91 -17.38 -4.04 1.94
C ALA A 91 -16.38 -2.96 2.39
N ILE A 92 -15.81 -2.17 1.47
CA ILE A 92 -14.90 -1.08 1.81
C ILE A 92 -15.56 -0.10 2.79
N TRP A 93 -16.80 0.31 2.50
CA TRP A 93 -17.56 1.23 3.35
C TRP A 93 -17.85 0.60 4.72
N ARG A 94 -18.41 -0.61 4.75
CA ARG A 94 -18.78 -1.29 6.00
C ARG A 94 -17.58 -1.55 6.89
N ILE A 95 -16.47 -2.05 6.34
CA ILE A 95 -15.24 -2.32 7.10
C ILE A 95 -14.78 -1.04 7.82
N SER A 96 -14.85 0.11 7.15
CA SER A 96 -14.46 1.39 7.73
C SER A 96 -15.32 1.74 8.96
N GLU A 97 -16.65 1.61 8.83
CA GLU A 97 -17.60 1.89 9.90
C GLU A 97 -17.47 0.90 11.07
N GLU A 98 -17.39 -0.40 10.79
CA GLU A 98 -17.23 -1.43 11.82
C GLU A 98 -15.92 -1.27 12.60
N ILE A 99 -14.83 -0.87 11.95
CA ILE A 99 -13.56 -0.57 12.62
C ILE A 99 -13.71 0.62 13.57
N LYS A 100 -14.41 1.70 13.16
CA LYS A 100 -14.68 2.86 14.03
C LYS A 100 -15.52 2.45 15.25
N ASN A 101 -16.51 1.60 15.04
CA ASN A 101 -17.40 1.07 16.08
C ASN A 101 -16.78 -0.06 16.91
N LYS A 102 -15.50 -0.40 16.68
CA LYS A 102 -14.77 -1.48 17.35
C LYS A 102 -15.38 -2.88 17.14
N ALA A 103 -16.23 -3.04 16.14
CA ALA A 103 -16.86 -4.31 15.74
C ALA A 103 -15.93 -5.10 14.81
N TYR A 104 -14.77 -5.49 15.32
CA TYR A 104 -13.68 -6.04 14.50
C TYR A 104 -13.98 -7.41 13.90
N ILE A 105 -14.80 -8.24 14.55
CA ILE A 105 -15.25 -9.53 14.00
C ILE A 105 -16.07 -9.28 12.73
N THR A 106 -17.02 -8.35 12.78
CA THR A 106 -17.86 -7.97 11.64
C THR A 106 -17.00 -7.41 10.50
N ALA A 107 -16.05 -6.51 10.80
CA ALA A 107 -15.10 -6.00 9.83
C ALA A 107 -14.28 -7.12 9.16
N TYR A 108 -13.84 -8.11 9.94
CA TYR A 108 -13.13 -9.28 9.41
C TYR A 108 -14.03 -10.13 8.50
N MET A 109 -15.30 -10.31 8.85
CA MET A 109 -16.27 -11.07 8.05
C MET A 109 -16.52 -10.39 6.69
N TYR A 110 -16.77 -9.08 6.66
CA TYR A 110 -16.93 -8.34 5.41
C TYR A 110 -15.69 -8.43 4.53
N ALA A 111 -14.50 -8.23 5.10
CA ALA A 111 -13.24 -8.34 4.34
C ALA A 111 -13.01 -9.76 3.81
N SER A 112 -13.34 -10.79 4.59
CA SER A 112 -13.19 -12.18 4.19
C SER A 112 -14.15 -12.58 3.08
N TYR A 113 -15.41 -12.17 3.19
CA TYR A 113 -16.43 -12.41 2.18
C TYR A 113 -16.11 -11.69 0.86
N ALA A 114 -15.80 -10.40 0.91
CA ALA A 114 -15.42 -9.65 -0.28
C ALA A 114 -14.17 -10.24 -0.94
N TYR A 115 -13.18 -10.69 -0.16
CA TYR A 115 -12.01 -11.37 -0.73
C TYR A 115 -12.37 -12.68 -1.43
N SER A 116 -13.27 -13.50 -0.88
CA SER A 116 -13.64 -14.78 -1.51
C SER A 116 -14.40 -14.59 -2.81
N ILE A 117 -15.14 -13.48 -2.96
CA ILE A 117 -15.94 -13.18 -4.16
C ILE A 117 -15.11 -12.47 -5.24
N THR A 118 -14.22 -11.57 -4.84
CA THR A 118 -13.53 -10.66 -5.77
C THR A 118 -12.04 -10.97 -5.91
N GLY A 119 -11.45 -11.65 -4.92
CA GLY A 119 -10.00 -11.84 -4.80
C GLY A 119 -9.22 -10.53 -4.69
N MET A 120 -9.85 -9.39 -4.41
CA MET A 120 -9.20 -8.09 -4.38
C MET A 120 -8.16 -8.04 -3.25
N PRO A 121 -6.86 -7.83 -3.54
CA PRO A 121 -5.80 -7.94 -2.54
C PRO A 121 -5.94 -6.97 -1.36
N GLU A 122 -6.55 -5.81 -1.57
CA GLU A 122 -6.81 -4.85 -0.49
C GLU A 122 -7.62 -5.46 0.67
N MET A 123 -8.48 -6.44 0.38
CA MET A 123 -9.24 -7.15 1.42
C MET A 123 -8.34 -7.92 2.38
N LEU A 124 -7.18 -8.42 1.94
CA LEU A 124 -6.20 -9.03 2.84
C LEU A 124 -5.68 -8.01 3.86
N TYR A 125 -5.43 -6.76 3.45
CA TYR A 125 -5.01 -5.71 4.38
C TYR A 125 -6.07 -5.46 5.46
N TYR A 126 -7.35 -5.36 5.08
CA TYR A 126 -8.42 -5.16 6.06
C TYR A 126 -8.64 -6.37 6.97
N LYS A 127 -8.55 -7.60 6.44
CA LYS A 127 -8.55 -8.83 7.26
C LYS A 127 -7.45 -8.79 8.32
N GLY A 128 -6.22 -8.49 7.91
CA GLY A 128 -5.06 -8.39 8.82
C GLY A 128 -5.26 -7.31 9.88
N LYS A 129 -5.78 -6.14 9.49
CA LYS A 129 -6.07 -5.02 10.41
C LYS A 129 -7.13 -5.40 11.45
N ALA A 130 -8.22 -6.04 11.04
CA ALA A 130 -9.26 -6.51 11.94
C ALA A 130 -8.73 -7.56 12.94
N LEU A 131 -7.99 -8.57 12.46
CA LEU A 131 -7.34 -9.58 13.30
C LEU A 131 -6.40 -8.95 14.34
N PHE A 132 -5.58 -7.99 13.93
CA PHE A 132 -4.68 -7.28 14.83
C PHE A 132 -5.45 -6.53 15.93
N LYS A 133 -6.58 -5.89 15.59
CA LYS A 133 -7.44 -5.18 16.55
C LYS A 133 -8.16 -6.14 17.51
N MET A 134 -8.45 -7.36 17.08
CA MET A 134 -8.93 -8.47 17.93
C MET A 134 -7.83 -9.10 18.80
N LYS A 135 -6.58 -8.62 18.70
CA LYS A 135 -5.39 -9.18 19.35
C LYS A 135 -4.99 -10.59 18.86
N ASP A 136 -5.55 -11.06 17.76
CA ASP A 136 -5.10 -12.28 17.08
C ASP A 136 -3.85 -11.99 16.23
N ASN A 137 -2.73 -11.77 16.93
CA ASN A 137 -1.47 -11.34 16.30
C ASN A 137 -0.87 -12.43 15.40
N PHE A 138 -1.12 -13.71 15.68
CA PHE A 138 -0.59 -14.82 14.87
C PHE A 138 -1.23 -14.83 13.48
N ASN A 139 -2.57 -14.84 13.42
CA ASN A 139 -3.27 -14.82 12.14
C ASN A 139 -3.10 -13.48 11.42
N ALA A 140 -3.11 -12.35 12.16
CA ALA A 140 -2.83 -11.04 11.58
C ALA A 140 -1.46 -11.01 10.87
N ARG A 141 -0.41 -11.54 11.52
CA ARG A 141 0.93 -11.63 10.93
C ARG A 141 0.91 -12.42 9.62
N ASN A 142 0.28 -13.58 9.59
CA ASN A 142 0.25 -14.42 8.40
C ASN A 142 -0.47 -13.72 7.23
N VAL A 143 -1.60 -13.06 7.52
CA VAL A 143 -2.35 -12.30 6.51
C VAL A 143 -1.55 -11.09 5.99
N PHE A 144 -0.85 -10.35 6.85
CA PHE A 144 -0.02 -9.24 6.39
C PHE A 144 1.17 -9.71 5.55
N LEU A 145 1.77 -10.85 5.87
CA LEU A 145 2.82 -11.46 5.04
C LEU A 145 2.29 -11.88 3.67
N GLU A 146 1.07 -12.41 3.60
CA GLU A 146 0.38 -12.70 2.33
C GLU A 146 0.15 -11.41 1.53
N TYR A 147 -0.39 -10.38 2.17
CA TYR A 147 -0.62 -9.08 1.53
C TYR A 147 0.67 -8.46 0.96
N ILE A 148 1.81 -8.56 1.67
CA ILE A 148 3.11 -8.04 1.20
C ILE A 148 3.64 -8.80 -0.02
N LYS A 149 3.32 -10.10 -0.15
CA LYS A 149 3.69 -10.86 -1.36
C LYS A 149 2.95 -10.32 -2.58
N VAL A 150 1.69 -9.93 -2.41
CA VAL A 150 0.89 -9.33 -3.48
C VAL A 150 1.24 -7.86 -3.71
N GLY A 151 1.57 -7.10 -2.66
CA GLY A 151 2.39 -5.90 -2.74
C GLY A 151 1.75 -4.67 -3.44
N SER A 152 0.66 -4.08 -2.91
CA SER A 152 -0.01 -2.87 -3.44
C SER A 152 0.15 -1.64 -2.51
N GLU A 153 -0.62 -0.56 -2.67
CA GLU A 153 -0.48 0.75 -2.02
C GLU A 153 -0.37 0.76 -0.49
N ARG A 154 -0.84 -0.28 0.21
CA ARG A 154 -0.79 -0.35 1.69
C ARG A 154 0.35 -1.17 2.26
N VAL A 155 1.36 -1.53 1.46
CA VAL A 155 2.49 -2.37 1.90
C VAL A 155 3.23 -1.74 3.07
N ASN A 156 3.44 -0.41 3.05
CA ASN A 156 4.02 0.32 4.17
C ASN A 156 3.20 0.12 5.47
N LYS A 157 1.87 0.24 5.39
CA LYS A 157 0.96 0.03 6.53
C LYS A 157 1.00 -1.41 7.03
N ALA A 158 1.10 -2.39 6.13
CA ALA A 158 1.26 -3.79 6.52
C ALA A 158 2.57 -4.03 7.30
N TYR A 159 3.68 -3.42 6.87
CA TYR A 159 4.93 -3.48 7.62
C TYR A 159 4.84 -2.80 9.00
N ILE A 160 4.08 -1.71 9.15
CA ILE A 160 3.79 -1.08 10.45
C ILE A 160 3.16 -2.08 11.43
N PHE A 161 2.15 -2.82 10.97
CA PHE A 161 1.51 -3.84 11.79
C PHE A 161 2.46 -4.99 12.12
N LEU A 162 3.25 -5.47 11.16
CA LEU A 162 4.24 -6.53 11.39
C LEU A 162 5.33 -6.12 12.39
N HIS A 163 5.80 -4.87 12.31
CA HIS A 163 6.72 -4.30 13.29
C HIS A 163 6.09 -4.29 14.69
N SER A 164 4.86 -3.79 14.80
CA SER A 164 4.12 -3.74 16.06
C SER A 164 3.88 -5.14 16.65
N ILE A 165 3.48 -6.11 15.84
CA ILE A 165 3.33 -7.52 16.26
C ILE A 165 4.66 -8.08 16.77
N SER A 166 5.76 -7.80 16.07
CA SER A 166 7.10 -8.30 16.45
C SER A 166 7.57 -7.76 17.80
N ILE A 167 7.26 -6.50 18.11
CA ILE A 167 7.52 -5.92 19.44
C ILE A 167 6.69 -6.64 20.50
N LYS A 168 5.39 -6.89 20.26
CA LYS A 168 4.50 -7.58 21.22
C LYS A 168 4.96 -9.00 21.55
N VAL A 169 5.56 -9.70 20.59
CA VAL A 169 6.11 -11.05 20.81
C VAL A 169 7.60 -11.04 21.17
N HIS A 170 8.12 -9.87 21.58
CA HIS A 170 9.51 -9.66 22.02
C HIS A 170 10.59 -10.09 21.01
N SER A 171 10.29 -10.05 19.70
CA SER A 171 11.26 -10.36 18.65
C SER A 171 11.92 -9.08 18.11
N LYS A 172 13.00 -8.63 18.76
CA LYS A 172 13.76 -7.44 18.37
C LYS A 172 14.33 -7.54 16.94
N THR A 173 14.81 -8.73 16.56
CA THR A 173 15.37 -8.98 15.23
C THR A 173 14.32 -8.77 14.13
N MET A 174 13.11 -9.34 14.30
CA MET A 174 12.03 -9.16 13.32
C MET A 174 11.50 -7.73 13.31
N ALA A 175 11.38 -7.09 14.49
CA ALA A 175 10.96 -5.70 14.57
C ALA A 175 11.92 -4.78 13.80
N ASN A 176 13.24 -4.97 13.96
CA ASN A 176 14.26 -4.21 13.22
C ASN A 176 14.22 -4.49 11.71
N TYR A 177 14.00 -5.75 11.32
CA TYR A 177 13.84 -6.11 9.91
C TYR A 177 12.67 -5.36 9.27
N TYR A 178 11.48 -5.40 9.87
CA TYR A 178 10.31 -4.71 9.32
C TYR A 178 10.46 -3.19 9.33
N LYS A 179 11.10 -2.62 10.35
CA LYS A 179 11.45 -1.18 10.35
C LYS A 179 12.34 -0.83 9.16
N LYS A 180 13.38 -1.61 8.89
CA LYS A 180 14.27 -1.38 7.74
C LYS A 180 13.51 -1.47 6.40
N GLU A 181 12.56 -2.39 6.26
CA GLU A 181 11.72 -2.46 5.06
C GLU A 181 10.76 -1.26 4.94
N MET A 182 10.25 -0.74 6.06
CA MET A 182 9.45 0.51 6.08
C MET A 182 10.28 1.71 5.64
N ASP A 183 11.47 1.88 6.20
CA ASP A 183 12.37 3.02 5.92
C ASP A 183 12.75 3.08 4.43
N LYS A 184 12.90 1.91 3.77
CA LYS A 184 13.11 1.86 2.31
C LYS A 184 11.92 2.41 1.52
N LEU A 185 10.70 2.17 2.02
CA LEU A 185 9.46 2.56 1.35
C LEU A 185 9.03 3.99 1.65
N GLU A 186 9.51 4.59 2.74
CA GLU A 186 9.20 5.97 3.11
C GLU A 186 9.41 6.95 1.94
N TYR A 187 10.46 6.71 1.16
CA TYR A 187 10.76 7.47 -0.05
C TYR A 187 9.64 7.41 -1.10
N LEU A 188 9.05 6.22 -1.34
CA LEU A 188 7.97 6.02 -2.31
C LEU A 188 6.68 6.74 -1.89
N TYR A 189 6.37 6.71 -0.60
CA TYR A 189 5.14 7.28 -0.05
C TYR A 189 5.26 8.76 0.34
N GLN A 190 6.44 9.38 0.14
CA GLN A 190 6.72 10.82 0.32
C GLN A 190 5.95 11.45 1.49
N SER A 191 6.16 10.96 2.71
CA SER A 191 5.59 11.47 3.96
C SER A 191 4.08 11.25 4.25
N ASN A 192 3.36 10.43 3.47
CA ASN A 192 2.08 9.85 3.93
C ASN A 192 2.26 8.66 4.91
N PHE A 193 3.46 8.52 5.47
CA PHE A 193 3.70 7.70 6.65
C PHE A 193 3.05 8.40 7.84
N ASP A 194 1.83 7.98 8.19
CA ASP A 194 1.30 8.38 9.48
C ASP A 194 2.06 7.63 10.57
N TYR A 195 3.26 8.11 10.93
CA TYR A 195 4.00 7.62 12.08
C TYR A 195 3.18 7.77 13.37
N LYS A 196 2.09 8.58 13.38
CA LYS A 196 1.13 8.56 14.48
C LYS A 196 0.41 7.23 14.59
N ASP A 197 0.24 6.42 13.54
CA ASP A 197 -0.29 5.05 13.69
C ASP A 197 0.71 4.17 14.46
N ILE A 198 2.02 4.27 14.19
CA ILE A 198 3.07 3.57 14.96
C ILE A 198 3.09 4.07 16.39
N GLU A 199 3.11 5.39 16.60
CA GLU A 199 3.18 5.99 17.92
C GLU A 199 1.89 5.76 18.73
N TYR A 200 0.71 5.78 18.09
CA TYR A 200 -0.57 5.37 18.66
C TYR A 200 -0.52 3.90 19.06
N HIS A 201 -0.07 3.01 18.16
CA HIS A 201 0.09 1.60 18.46
C HIS A 201 1.10 1.33 19.58
N LEU A 202 2.16 2.13 19.71
CA LEU A 202 3.14 2.05 20.81
C LEU A 202 2.63 2.71 22.11
N ARG A 203 1.84 3.80 22.05
CA ARG A 203 1.26 4.51 23.21
C ARG A 203 0.22 3.67 23.96
N PHE A 204 -0.49 2.76 23.27
CA PHE A 204 -1.35 1.77 23.94
C PHE A 204 -0.58 0.86 24.91
N TYR A 205 0.75 0.73 24.76
CA TYR A 205 1.56 -0.15 25.60
C TYR A 205 2.41 0.57 26.65
N LYS A 206 2.63 1.89 26.54
CA LYS A 206 3.25 2.67 27.63
C LYS A 206 2.36 2.85 28.86
N LYS A 207 1.07 2.46 28.80
CA LYS A 207 0.12 2.55 29.92
C LYS A 207 -0.10 1.23 30.68
N GLU A 208 0.58 0.14 30.31
CA GLU A 208 0.43 -1.18 30.97
C GLU A 208 1.67 -1.61 31.79
N TYR A 209 2.53 -0.67 32.22
CA TYR A 209 3.59 -0.93 33.19
C TYR A 209 3.53 0.09 34.33
#